data_AF-A0A7K3LTZ7-F1
#
_entry.id   AF-A0A7K3LTZ7-F1
#
_cell.length_a   1.000
_cell.length_b   1.000
_cell.length_c   1.000
_cell.angle_alpha   90.00
_cell.angle_beta   90.00
_cell.angle_gamma   90.00
#
_symmetry.space_group_name_H-M   'P 1'
#
loop_
_entity.id
_entity.type
_entity.pdbx_description
1 polymer ?
#
loop_
_entity_poly.entity_id
_entity_poly.type
_entity_poly.pdbx_seq_one_letter_code
_entity_poly.pdbx_strand_id
1 'polypeptide(L)'
;MPPRKTTTQRGLGWRHQRDRERLLRNHVDGTPCWWCGEPMHRTQALDADHSNPRDKGGTKADRLLHAPCNRARGNGDRDHLRPALTGTPTERDDRAQWLLLPW
;
A
#
# COMPACT_ATOMS: atom_id res chain seq x y z
N MET A 1 7.44 12.24 29.11
CA MET A 1 7.20 11.61 27.79
C MET A 1 6.10 12.37 27.09
N PRO A 2 6.23 12.73 25.80
CA PRO A 2 5.14 13.37 25.07
C PRO A 2 3.93 12.40 24.93
N PRO A 3 2.69 12.91 24.92
CA PRO A 3 1.50 12.09 24.80
C PRO A 3 1.45 11.38 23.44
N ARG A 4 0.97 10.13 23.41
CA ARG A 4 0.76 9.37 22.17
C ARG A 4 -0.29 10.08 21.30
N LYS A 5 0.04 10.31 20.03
CA LYS A 5 -0.89 10.90 19.06
C LYS A 5 -2.12 10.01 18.86
N THR A 6 -3.31 10.58 18.88
CA THR A 6 -4.57 9.88 18.55
C THR A 6 -4.60 9.44 17.08
N THR A 7 -5.48 8.51 16.73
CA THR A 7 -5.67 8.05 15.34
C THR A 7 -5.94 9.21 14.38
N THR A 8 -6.73 10.20 14.82
CA THR A 8 -6.99 11.43 14.05
C THR A 8 -5.76 12.32 13.93
N GLN A 9 -4.99 12.52 15.01
CA GLN A 9 -3.72 13.28 14.98
C GLN A 9 -2.65 12.60 14.13
N ARG A 10 -2.74 11.28 13.94
CA ARG A 10 -1.91 10.53 13.00
C ARG A 10 -2.41 10.66 11.55
N GLY A 11 -3.55 11.29 11.28
CA GLY A 11 -4.13 11.36 9.93
C GLY A 11 -4.83 10.06 9.49
N LEU A 12 -5.18 9.18 10.44
CA LEU A 12 -5.86 7.90 10.20
C LEU A 12 -7.32 7.90 10.70
N GLY A 13 -7.86 9.09 10.98
CA GLY A 13 -9.22 9.27 11.51
C GLY A 13 -10.32 8.97 10.49
N TRP A 14 -11.54 9.39 10.80
CA TRP A 14 -12.75 9.09 10.03
C TRP A 14 -12.65 9.40 8.52
N ARG A 15 -12.04 10.54 8.15
CA ARG A 15 -11.84 10.92 6.75
C ARG A 15 -11.03 9.88 5.97
N HIS A 16 -9.91 9.44 6.57
CA HIS A 16 -9.05 8.42 5.98
C HIS A 16 -9.78 7.08 5.82
N GLN A 17 -10.58 6.69 6.83
CA GLN A 17 -11.36 5.45 6.77
C GLN A 17 -12.38 5.50 5.62
N ARG A 18 -13.07 6.62 5.44
CA ARG A 18 -13.96 6.84 4.31
C ARG A 18 -13.28 6.85 2.95
N ASP A 19 -12.10 7.47 2.86
CA ASP A 19 -11.31 7.42 1.62
C ASP A 19 -10.94 5.98 1.28
N ARG A 20 -10.50 5.19 2.27
CA ARG A 20 -10.20 3.77 2.08
C ARG A 20 -11.43 2.98 1.63
N GLU A 21 -12.58 3.17 2.26
CA GLU A 21 -13.83 2.51 1.86
C GLU A 21 -14.24 2.86 0.42
N ARG A 22 -14.14 4.14 0.05
CA ARG A 22 -14.42 4.61 -1.31
C ARG A 22 -13.48 3.97 -2.32
N LEU A 23 -12.18 3.93 -2.01
CA LEU A 23 -11.17 3.31 -2.87
C LEU A 23 -11.42 1.81 -3.05
N LEU A 24 -11.69 1.07 -1.98
CA LEU A 24 -12.01 -0.36 -2.05
C LEU A 24 -13.28 -0.65 -2.85
N ARG A 25 -14.33 0.17 -2.66
CA ARG A 25 -15.58 0.04 -3.42
C ARG A 25 -15.38 0.21 -4.91
N ASN A 26 -14.51 1.15 -5.30
CA ASN A 26 -14.22 1.46 -6.69
C ASN A 26 -13.11 0.59 -7.29
N HIS A 27 -12.41 -0.22 -6.47
CA HIS A 27 -11.28 -1.03 -6.92
C HIS A 27 -11.73 -2.11 -7.91
N VAL A 28 -11.02 -2.25 -9.02
CA VAL A 28 -11.21 -3.35 -9.98
C VAL A 28 -10.10 -4.37 -9.74
N ASP A 29 -10.46 -5.62 -9.49
CA ASP A 29 -9.48 -6.69 -9.29
C ASP A 29 -8.60 -6.85 -10.53
N GLY A 30 -7.29 -7.03 -10.29
CA GLY A 30 -6.28 -7.02 -11.35
C GLY A 30 -5.67 -5.65 -11.64
N THR A 31 -6.22 -4.56 -11.10
CA THR A 31 -5.59 -3.22 -11.22
C THR A 31 -4.15 -3.28 -10.69
N PRO A 32 -3.15 -2.82 -11.45
CA PRO A 32 -1.75 -2.93 -11.04
C PRO A 32 -1.44 -2.05 -9.83
N CYS A 33 -0.72 -2.59 -8.87
CA CYS A 33 -0.18 -1.85 -7.74
C CYS A 33 0.89 -0.87 -8.25
N TRP A 34 0.75 0.43 -7.97
CA TRP A 34 1.70 1.44 -8.46
C TRP A 34 3.15 1.23 -7.96
N TRP A 35 3.33 0.57 -6.82
CA TRP A 35 4.64 0.29 -6.25
C TRP A 35 5.34 -0.92 -6.91
N CYS A 36 4.64 -2.06 -7.01
CA CYS A 36 5.25 -3.30 -7.47
C CYS A 36 4.84 -3.76 -8.87
N GLY A 37 3.82 -3.15 -9.48
CA GLY A 37 3.31 -3.52 -10.80
C GLY A 37 2.39 -4.74 -10.82
N GLU A 38 2.43 -5.58 -9.78
CA GLU A 38 1.58 -6.77 -9.67
C GLU A 38 0.09 -6.44 -9.49
N PRO A 39 -0.82 -7.34 -9.92
CA PRO A 39 -2.25 -7.16 -9.77
C PRO A 39 -2.68 -7.09 -8.30
N MET A 40 -3.57 -6.15 -7.99
CA MET A 40 -4.24 -6.04 -6.69
C MET A 40 -5.61 -6.70 -6.72
N HIS A 41 -5.89 -7.52 -5.71
CA HIS A 41 -7.19 -8.15 -5.52
C HIS A 41 -7.80 -7.76 -4.17
N ARG A 42 -9.12 -7.59 -4.09
CA ARG A 42 -9.85 -7.26 -2.85
C ARG A 42 -9.69 -8.31 -1.74
N THR A 43 -9.36 -9.54 -2.11
CA THR A 43 -9.04 -10.64 -1.19
C THR A 43 -7.69 -10.46 -0.48
N GLN A 44 -6.82 -9.59 -1.01
CA GLN A 44 -5.53 -9.26 -0.43
C GLN A 44 -5.66 -8.09 0.56
N ALA A 45 -4.65 -7.96 1.43
CA ALA A 45 -4.53 -6.79 2.28
C ALA A 45 -4.12 -5.56 1.45
N LEU A 46 -5.06 -4.65 1.21
CA LEU A 46 -4.84 -3.37 0.54
C LEU A 46 -4.92 -2.19 1.52
N ASP A 47 -3.95 -1.28 1.41
CA ASP A 47 -3.87 -0.04 2.18
C ASP A 47 -4.19 1.18 1.29
N ALA A 48 -4.76 2.22 1.91
CA ALA A 48 -5.00 3.50 1.26
C ALA A 48 -3.73 4.37 1.35
N ASP A 49 -3.00 4.45 0.24
CA ASP A 49 -1.77 5.24 0.11
C ASP A 49 -2.10 6.70 -0.24
N HIS A 50 -1.15 7.58 0.06
CA HIS A 50 -1.21 8.97 -0.32
C HIS A 50 -0.12 9.28 -1.35
N SER A 51 -0.51 9.76 -2.54
CA SER A 51 0.46 10.27 -3.50
C SER A 51 1.33 11.37 -2.93
N ASN A 52 0.72 12.31 -2.20
CA ASN A 52 1.45 13.23 -1.33
C ASN A 52 1.52 12.65 0.09
N PRO A 53 2.69 12.23 0.59
CA PRO A 53 2.86 11.68 1.92
C PRO A 53 2.34 12.60 3.03
N ARG A 54 1.86 12.01 4.14
CA ARG A 54 1.28 12.77 5.27
C ARG A 54 2.29 13.67 5.98
N ASP A 55 3.56 13.26 6.05
CA ASP A 55 4.66 14.05 6.59
C ASP A 55 5.03 15.25 5.70
N LYS A 56 4.68 15.18 4.41
CA LYS A 56 4.81 16.26 3.41
C LYS A 56 3.51 17.06 3.22
N GLY A 57 2.55 16.93 4.16
CA GLY A 57 1.31 17.71 4.18
C GLY A 57 0.14 17.12 3.41
N GLY A 58 0.25 15.89 2.90
CA GLY A 58 -0.86 15.20 2.27
C GLY A 58 -1.97 14.82 3.25
N THR A 59 -3.22 15.04 2.85
CA THR A 59 -4.41 14.85 3.72
C THR A 59 -5.41 13.84 3.19
N LYS A 60 -5.25 13.39 1.95
CA LYS A 60 -6.19 12.54 1.23
C LYS A 60 -5.48 11.30 0.72
N ALA A 61 -6.03 10.13 1.04
CA ALA A 61 -5.64 8.90 0.40
C ALA A 61 -6.34 8.79 -0.96
N ASP A 62 -5.57 8.56 -2.01
CA ASP A 62 -6.02 8.67 -3.40
C ASP A 62 -5.79 7.41 -4.23
N ARG A 63 -5.05 6.42 -3.71
CA ARG A 63 -4.86 5.12 -4.35
C ARG A 63 -4.78 3.97 -3.36
N LEU A 64 -4.95 2.75 -3.87
CA LEU A 64 -4.65 1.53 -3.14
C LEU A 64 -3.25 1.04 -3.50
N LEU A 65 -2.59 0.45 -2.51
CA LEU A 65 -1.40 -0.38 -2.68
C LEU A 65 -1.59 -1.66 -1.88
N HIS A 66 -0.87 -2.73 -2.22
CA HIS A 66 -0.72 -3.84 -1.27
C HIS A 66 -0.13 -3.30 0.04
N ALA A 67 -0.65 -3.76 1.18
CA ALA A 67 -0.16 -3.35 2.50
C ALA A 67 1.37 -3.48 2.68
N PRO A 68 2.03 -4.61 2.32
CA PRO A 68 3.50 -4.68 2.28
C PRO A 68 4.16 -3.61 1.41
N CYS A 69 3.64 -3.31 0.23
CA CYS A 69 4.18 -2.29 -0.67
C CYS A 69 4.04 -0.88 -0.09
N ASN A 70 2.87 -0.56 0.49
CA ASN A 70 2.63 0.70 1.18
C ASN A 70 3.62 0.92 2.34
N ARG A 71 3.92 -0.14 3.11
CA ARG A 71 4.92 -0.10 4.18
C ARG A 71 6.35 0.04 3.65
N ALA A 72 6.71 -0.66 2.57
CA ALA A 72 8.02 -0.56 1.95
C ALA A 72 8.29 0.85 1.39
N ARG A 73 7.27 1.48 0.80
CA ARG A 73 7.30 2.86 0.31
C ARG A 73 7.64 3.88 1.39
N GLY A 74 7.04 3.74 2.57
CA GLY A 74 7.23 4.69 3.67
C GLY A 74 6.65 6.06 3.34
N ASN A 75 7.48 7.10 3.38
CA ASN A 75 7.12 8.49 3.07
C ASN A 75 7.42 8.90 1.61
N GLY A 76 7.58 7.92 0.71
CA GLY A 76 7.80 8.17 -0.72
C GLY A 76 9.24 8.51 -1.10
N ASP A 77 10.17 8.64 -0.14
CA ASP A 77 11.60 8.89 -0.45
C ASP A 77 12.23 7.73 -1.25
N ARG A 78 11.58 6.56 -1.22
CA ARG A 78 11.99 5.34 -1.92
C ARG A 78 11.26 5.12 -3.25
N ASP A 79 10.50 6.11 -3.75
CA ASP A 79 9.72 5.96 -4.98
C ASP A 79 10.62 5.60 -6.20
N HIS A 80 11.89 6.00 -6.18
CA HIS A 80 12.89 5.64 -7.19
C HIS A 80 13.36 4.18 -7.10
N LEU A 81 13.19 3.53 -5.94
CA LEU A 81 13.52 2.12 -5.67
C LEU A 81 12.32 1.20 -5.88
N ARG A 82 11.23 1.71 -6.46
CA ARG A 82 10.00 0.92 -6.59
C ARG A 82 10.27 -0.31 -7.48
N PRO A 83 9.86 -1.51 -7.05
CA PRO A 83 10.00 -2.74 -7.82
C PRO A 83 9.48 -2.64 -9.26
N ALA A 84 8.40 -1.88 -9.48
CA ALA A 84 7.87 -1.61 -10.81
C ALA A 84 8.83 -0.88 -11.76
N LEU A 85 9.85 -0.19 -11.25
CA LEU A 85 10.92 0.44 -12.05
C LEU A 85 12.17 -0.42 -12.12
N THR A 86 12.58 -1.02 -11.00
CA THR A 86 13.85 -1.74 -10.92
C THR A 86 13.76 -3.15 -11.48
N GLY A 87 12.54 -3.68 -11.67
CA GLY A 87 12.30 -5.07 -12.08
C GLY A 87 12.60 -6.09 -10.98
N THR A 88 12.90 -5.64 -9.76
CA THR A 88 13.14 -6.53 -8.62
C THR A 88 11.80 -7.15 -8.19
N PRO A 89 11.66 -8.48 -8.10
CA PRO A 89 10.43 -9.09 -7.60
C PRO A 89 10.14 -8.64 -6.16
N THR A 90 8.85 -8.47 -5.82
CA THR A 90 8.49 -8.35 -4.40
C THR A 90 8.28 -9.74 -3.83
N GLU A 91 8.85 -10.05 -2.66
CA GLU A 91 8.72 -11.36 -1.97
C GLU A 91 7.28 -11.73 -1.54
N ARG A 92 6.27 -11.04 -2.08
CA ARG A 92 4.86 -11.19 -1.72
C ARG A 92 4.21 -12.46 -2.24
N ASP A 93 4.83 -13.17 -3.19
CA ASP A 93 4.22 -14.35 -3.80
C ASP A 93 5.18 -15.50 -4.12
N ASP A 94 6.07 -15.86 -3.19
CA ASP A 94 6.86 -17.09 -3.33
C ASP A 94 6.24 -18.29 -2.61
N ARG A 95 5.03 -18.18 -2.03
CA ARG A 95 4.35 -19.36 -1.43
C ARG A 95 4.10 -20.47 -2.48
N ALA A 96 3.93 -20.10 -3.74
CA ALA A 96 3.89 -21.05 -4.85
C ALA A 96 5.22 -21.79 -5.04
N GLN A 97 6.37 -21.15 -4.81
CA GLN A 97 7.69 -21.82 -4.86
C GLN A 97 7.86 -22.84 -3.73
N TRP A 98 7.29 -22.60 -2.55
CA TRP A 98 7.33 -23.55 -1.42
C TRP A 98 6.49 -24.82 -1.67
N LEU A 99 5.50 -24.76 -2.57
CA LEU A 99 4.66 -25.92 -2.94
C LEU A 99 5.27 -26.75 -4.09
N LEU A 100 6.39 -26.31 -4.67
CA LEU A 100 7.13 -27.02 -5.72
C LEU A 100 8.27 -27.89 -5.14
N LEU A 101 8.14 -28.40 -3.92
CA LEU A 101 9.06 -29.43 -3.43
C LEU A 101 8.87 -30.70 -4.29
N PRO A 102 9.89 -31.16 -5.03
CA PRO A 102 9.85 -32.47 -5.66
C PRO A 102 9.86 -33.51 -4.55
N TRP A 103 8.85 -34.37 -4.60
CA TRP A 103 8.70 -35.58 -3.80
C TRP A 103 9.75 -36.61 -4.24
#